data_AF-A0A7Y1XMN5-F1
#
_entry.id   AF-A0A7Y1XMN5-F1
#
_cell.length_a   1.000
_cell.length_b   1.000
_cell.length_c   1.000
_cell.angle_alpha   90.00
_cell.angle_beta   90.00
_cell.angle_gamma   90.00
#
_symmetry.space_group_name_H-M   'P 1'
#
loop_
_entity.id
_entity.type
_entity.pdbx_description
1 polymer ?
#
loop_
_entity_poly.entity_id
_entity_poly.type
_entity_poly.pdbx_seq_one_letter_code
_entity_poly.pdbx_strand_id
1 'polypeptide(L)' 'MDPALKTMIANMPEKTGKTLEDWIKILKAKSFVKHSEAVSFLKKEHGVTHGFANTIVHLSKDQGSSPDD' A
#
# COMPACT_ATOMS: atom_id res chain seq x y z
N MET A 1 -2.59 13.07 9.74
CA MET A 1 -2.33 12.71 8.33
C MET A 1 -2.26 13.99 7.50
N ASP A 2 -1.14 14.19 6.82
CA ASP A 2 -0.91 15.31 5.90
C ASP A 2 -1.98 15.42 4.80
N PRO A 3 -2.34 16.64 4.37
CA PRO A 3 -3.32 16.85 3.29
C PRO A 3 -2.87 16.22 1.98
N ALA A 4 -1.57 16.24 1.67
CA ALA A 4 -1.00 15.60 0.48
C ALA A 4 -1.20 14.06 0.51
N LEU A 5 -1.02 13.44 1.69
CA LEU A 5 -1.25 12.01 1.88
C LEU A 5 -2.73 11.66 1.69
N LYS A 6 -3.65 12.47 2.22
CA LYS A 6 -5.11 12.28 2.03
C LYS A 6 -5.49 12.33 0.55
N THR A 7 -5.00 13.33 -0.19
CA THR A 7 -5.23 13.44 -1.63
C THR A 7 -4.68 12.23 -2.36
N MET A 8 -3.48 11.77 -2.00
CA MET A 8 -2.87 10.59 -2.61
C MET A 8 -3.71 9.33 -2.36
N ILE A 9 -4.22 9.13 -1.15
CA ILE A 9 -5.12 8.00 -0.84
C ILE A 9 -6.43 8.12 -1.61
N ALA A 10 -7.03 9.31 -1.69
CA ALA A 10 -8.28 9.54 -2.41
C ALA A 10 -8.17 9.24 -3.91
N ASN A 11 -7.03 9.58 -4.53
CA ASN A 11 -6.77 9.33 -5.95
C ASN A 11 -6.24 7.91 -6.23
N MET A 12 -5.94 7.13 -5.20
CA MET A 12 -5.36 5.78 -5.34
C MET A 12 -6.16 4.83 -6.23
N PRO A 13 -7.51 4.67 -6.09
CA PRO A 13 -8.26 3.79 -6.97
C PRO A 13 -8.17 4.20 -8.43
N GLU A 14 -8.18 5.50 -8.72
CA GLU A 14 -8.05 6.01 -10.09
C GLU A 14 -6.65 5.82 -10.67
N LYS A 15 -5.61 5.94 -9.85
CA LYS A 15 -4.20 5.85 -10.29
C LYS A 15 -3.60 4.45 -10.28
N THR A 16 -4.13 3.56 -9.44
CA THR A 16 -3.59 2.22 -9.23
C THR A 16 -4.58 1.10 -9.53
N GLY A 17 -5.86 1.44 -9.74
CA GLY A 17 -6.94 0.47 -10.01
C GLY A 17 -7.55 -0.16 -8.76
N LYS A 18 -7.02 0.10 -7.55
CA LYS A 18 -7.55 -0.42 -6.28
C LYS A 18 -7.46 0.59 -5.15
N THR A 19 -8.31 0.43 -4.14
CA THR A 19 -8.25 1.23 -2.91
C THR A 19 -7.06 0.83 -2.04
N LEU A 20 -6.73 1.68 -1.06
CA LEU A 20 -5.69 1.36 -0.07
C LEU A 20 -6.01 0.05 0.67
N GLU A 21 -7.25 -0.16 1.09
CA GLU A 21 -7.66 -1.36 1.82
C GLU A 21 -7.47 -2.64 0.99
N ASP A 22 -7.80 -2.60 -0.29
CA ASP A 22 -7.57 -3.72 -1.21
C ASP A 22 -6.08 -4.04 -1.33
N TRP A 23 -5.24 -3.01 -1.47
CA TRP A 23 -3.79 -3.21 -1.52
C TRP A 23 -3.24 -3.79 -0.23
N ILE A 24 -3.74 -3.34 0.92
CA ILE A 24 -3.32 -3.87 2.23
C ILE A 24 -3.69 -5.36 2.33
N LYS A 25 -4.89 -5.76 1.87
CA LYS A 25 -5.28 -7.18 1.83
C LYS A 25 -4.36 -8.01 0.93
N ILE A 26 -4.02 -7.51 -0.25
CA ILE A 26 -3.09 -8.19 -1.18
C ILE A 26 -1.70 -8.32 -0.55
N LEU A 27 -1.20 -7.27 0.12
CA LEU A 27 0.09 -7.31 0.78
C LEU A 27 0.11 -8.31 1.95
N LYS A 28 -0.95 -8.34 2.75
CA LYS A 28 -1.12 -9.30 3.86
C LYS A 28 -1.17 -10.75 3.38
N ALA A 29 -1.76 -11.00 2.20
CA ALA A 29 -1.85 -12.35 1.64
C ALA A 29 -0.50 -12.95 1.19
N LYS A 30 0.52 -12.11 0.92
CA LYS A 30 1.81 -12.55 0.35
C LYS A 30 2.98 -12.57 1.34
N SER A 31 2.77 -12.23 2.61
CA SER A 31 3.77 -12.22 3.70
C SER A 31 5.17 -11.74 3.27
N PHE A 32 5.30 -10.44 3.00
CA PHE A 32 6.58 -9.83 2.65
C PHE A 32 7.46 -9.64 3.89
N VAL A 33 8.71 -10.09 3.83
CA VAL A 33 9.70 -9.89 4.90
C VAL A 33 10.25 -8.45 4.87
N LYS A 34 10.57 -7.94 3.67
CA LYS A 34 11.16 -6.61 3.50
C LYS A 34 10.19 -5.63 2.85
N HIS A 35 10.26 -4.36 3.29
CA HIS A 35 9.52 -3.25 2.67
C HIS A 35 9.77 -3.15 1.17
N SER A 36 11.04 -3.26 0.76
CA SER A 36 11.43 -3.17 -0.65
C SER A 36 10.85 -4.29 -1.51
N GLU A 37 10.58 -5.47 -0.93
CA GLU A 37 9.96 -6.58 -1.66
C GLU A 37 8.49 -6.29 -1.95
N ALA A 38 7.75 -5.81 -0.95
CA ALA A 38 6.36 -5.37 -1.12
C ALA A 38 6.24 -4.22 -2.15
N VAL A 39 7.14 -3.24 -2.09
CA VAL A 39 7.19 -2.14 -3.08
C VAL A 39 7.51 -2.69 -4.48
N SER A 40 8.47 -3.61 -4.60
CA SER A 40 8.83 -4.20 -5.89
C SER A 40 7.71 -5.06 -6.46
N PHE A 41 6.98 -5.77 -5.61
CA PHE A 41 5.81 -6.56 -5.98
C PHE A 41 4.72 -5.67 -6.58
N LEU A 42 4.33 -4.58 -5.90
CA LEU A 42 3.33 -3.64 -6.43
C LEU A 42 3.77 -3.02 -7.76
N LYS A 43 5.04 -2.69 -7.91
CA LYS A 43 5.59 -2.14 -9.15
C LYS A 43 5.59 -3.14 -10.29
N LYS A 44 6.09 -4.37 -10.06
CA LYS A 44 6.32 -5.37 -11.10
C LYS A 44 5.03 -6.10 -11.50
N GLU A 45 4.24 -6.52 -10.52
CA GLU A 45 3.06 -7.36 -10.75
C GLU A 45 1.81 -6.52 -11.04
N HIS A 46 1.75 -5.30 -10.53
CA HIS A 46 0.56 -4.45 -10.60
C HIS A 46 0.79 -3.10 -11.30
N GLY A 47 2.01 -2.82 -11.78
CA GLY A 47 2.32 -1.57 -12.48
C GLY A 47 2.19 -0.31 -11.63
N VAL A 48 2.14 -0.44 -10.30
CA VAL A 48 1.97 0.69 -9.39
C VAL A 48 3.23 1.55 -9.39
N THR A 49 3.09 2.86 -9.54
CA THR A 49 4.26 3.76 -9.56
C THR A 49 4.93 3.84 -8.19
N HIS A 50 6.22 4.25 -8.16
CA HIS A 50 7.02 4.22 -6.94
C HIS A 50 6.41 4.98 -5.77
N GLY A 51 5.83 6.16 -6.02
CA GLY A 51 5.16 6.95 -4.98
C GLY A 51 4.02 6.16 -4.33
N PHE A 52 3.07 5.69 -5.15
CA PHE A 52 1.93 4.90 -4.65
C PHE A 52 2.37 3.61 -3.96
N ALA A 53 3.30 2.87 -4.57
CA ALA A 53 3.80 1.63 -3.98
C ALA A 53 4.45 1.87 -2.61
N ASN A 54 5.24 2.94 -2.46
CA ASN A 54 5.86 3.26 -1.17
C ASN A 54 4.81 3.66 -0.11
N THR A 55 3.85 4.50 -0.48
CA THR A 55 2.77 4.94 0.41
C THR A 55 1.90 3.77 0.86
N ILE A 56 1.52 2.88 -0.06
CA ILE A 56 0.72 1.69 0.25
C ILE A 56 1.44 0.80 1.27
N VAL A 57 2.71 0.49 1.03
CA VAL A 57 3.47 -0.40 1.93
C VAL A 57 3.69 0.27 3.29
N HIS A 58 3.94 1.58 3.32
CA HIS A 58 4.05 2.33 4.57
C HIS A 58 2.74 2.26 5.38
N LEU A 59 1.62 2.58 4.76
CA LEU A 59 0.29 2.56 5.40
C LEU A 59 -0.18 1.14 5.77
N SER A 60 0.25 0.11 5.03
CA SER A 60 -0.07 -1.28 5.36
C SER A 60 0.52 -1.75 6.68
N LYS A 61 1.67 -1.17 7.07
CA LYS A 61 2.32 -1.46 8.35
C LYS A 61 1.64 -0.70 9.49
N ASP A 62 1.21 0.53 9.23
CA ASP A 62 0.48 1.37 10.18
C ASP A 62 -0.90 0.76 10.52
N GLN A 63 -1.65 0.29 9.51
CA GLN A 63 -2.88 -0.49 9.70
C GLN A 63 -2.64 -1.94 10.19
N GLY A 64 -1.38 -2.38 10.27
CA GLY A 64 -0.98 -3.64 10.88
C GLY A 64 -1.02 -3.60 12.41
N SER A 65 -1.08 -2.42 13.02
CA SER A 65 -1.31 -2.23 14.45
C SER A 65 -2.81 -2.20 14.76
N SER A 66 -3.50 -3.31 14.50
CA SER A 66 -4.68 -3.67 15.30
C SER A 66 -4.17 -4.66 16.35
N PRO A 67 -4.34 -4.40 17.66
CA PRO A 67 -3.92 -5.32 18.69
C PRO A 67 -4.73 -6.61 18.53
N ASP A 68 -4.06 -7.69 18.18
CA ASP A 68 -4.53 -9.03 18.53
C ASP A 68 -4.20 -9.16 20.02
N ASP A 69 -5.20 -8.85 20.86
CA ASP A 69 -5.33 -9.32 22.25
C ASP A 69 -6.72 -9.95 22.39
#